data_AF-A0A2D6SMF4-F1
#
_entry.id   AF-A0A2D6SMF4-F1
#
_cell.length_a   1.000
_cell.length_b   1.000
_cell.length_c   1.000
_cell.angle_alpha   90.00
_cell.angle_beta   90.00
_cell.angle_gamma   90.00
#
_symmetry.space_group_name_H-M   'P 1'
#
loop_
_entity.id
_entity.type
_entity.pdbx_description
1 polymer ?
#
loop_
_entity_poly.entity_id
_entity_poly.type
_entity_poly.pdbx_seq_one_letter_code
_entity_poly.pdbx_strand_id
1 'polypeptide(L)'
;ENVMPPTLITSDEEEIFGFRKEFKDIIVKPLFGNGGAGVFHIKPDDENLSSLIELHKTFYREPLMIQEYVPAVRQGDKRIILIDGKPVGAVNRVPAKGEARSNMHVGGKPMKCELTGRDREICEIIGPSLKEKGLLFVGIDVIGNYLTEINVTSPTGIQELSRFEDTNIASLIWDAIEKKL
;
A
#
# COMPACT_ATOMS: atom_id res chain seq x y z
N GLU A 1 -7.08 14.60 -2.65
CA GLU A 1 -7.70 13.81 -3.74
C GLU A 1 -6.64 13.43 -4.78
N ASN A 2 -6.91 12.49 -5.69
CA ASN A 2 -6.02 12.10 -6.81
C ASN A 2 -4.62 11.59 -6.42
N VAL A 3 -4.51 10.90 -5.29
CA VAL A 3 -3.26 10.25 -4.88
C VAL A 3 -3.27 8.74 -5.08
N MET A 4 -4.44 8.13 -5.27
CA MET A 4 -4.59 6.69 -5.50
C MET A 4 -4.60 6.38 -6.99
N PRO A 5 -4.23 5.16 -7.42
CA PRO A 5 -4.53 4.74 -8.78
C PRO A 5 -6.05 4.69 -8.96
N PRO A 6 -6.57 4.68 -10.19
CA PRO A 6 -7.97 4.35 -10.45
C PRO A 6 -8.38 3.13 -9.62
N THR A 7 -9.41 3.29 -8.81
CA THR A 7 -9.83 2.33 -7.80
C THR A 7 -11.34 2.22 -7.80
N LEU A 8 -11.84 0.98 -7.87
CA LEU A 8 -13.24 0.62 -7.72
C LEU A 8 -13.38 -0.27 -6.49
N ILE A 9 -14.38 -0.01 -5.65
CA ILE A 9 -14.75 -0.89 -4.54
C ILE A 9 -16.19 -1.34 -4.79
N THR A 10 -16.38 -2.62 -5.08
CA THR A 10 -17.70 -3.14 -5.47
C THR A 10 -17.83 -4.65 -5.22
N SER A 11 -19.08 -5.10 -5.12
CA SER A 11 -19.44 -6.52 -5.17
C SER A 11 -20.13 -6.90 -6.50
N ASP A 12 -20.36 -5.92 -7.37
CA ASP A 12 -20.99 -6.09 -8.67
C ASP A 12 -19.97 -6.60 -9.69
N GLU A 13 -20.25 -7.74 -10.30
CA GLU A 13 -19.35 -8.34 -11.28
C GLU A 13 -19.30 -7.53 -12.57
N GLU A 14 -20.41 -6.94 -13.01
CA GLU A 14 -20.46 -6.16 -14.24
C GLU A 14 -19.58 -4.92 -14.14
N GLU A 15 -19.57 -4.27 -12.97
CA GLU A 15 -18.66 -3.15 -12.70
C GLU A 15 -17.20 -3.59 -12.71
N ILE A 16 -16.87 -4.76 -12.13
CA ILE A 16 -15.49 -5.31 -12.14
C ILE A 16 -15.03 -5.61 -13.58
N PHE A 17 -15.87 -6.25 -14.39
CA PHE A 17 -15.58 -6.52 -15.80
C PHE A 17 -15.49 -5.23 -16.61
N GLY A 18 -16.35 -4.25 -16.32
CA GLY A 18 -16.30 -2.90 -16.91
C GLY A 18 -14.97 -2.21 -16.62
N PHE A 19 -14.55 -2.22 -15.36
CA PHE A 19 -13.27 -1.67 -14.91
C PHE A 19 -12.08 -2.37 -15.58
N ARG A 20 -12.09 -3.71 -15.65
CA ARG A 20 -11.05 -4.46 -16.39
C ARG A 20 -11.04 -4.11 -17.87
N LYS A 21 -12.20 -3.91 -18.50
CA LYS A 21 -12.27 -3.54 -19.91
C LYS A 21 -11.64 -2.17 -20.17
N GLU A 22 -11.81 -1.23 -19.25
CA GLU A 22 -11.23 0.11 -19.32
C GLU A 22 -9.72 0.11 -19.08
N PHE A 23 -9.28 -0.43 -17.93
CA PHE A 23 -7.88 -0.35 -17.48
C PHE A 23 -6.99 -1.51 -17.95
N LYS A 24 -7.60 -2.59 -18.45
CA LYS A 24 -6.99 -3.83 -18.98
C LYS A 24 -6.25 -4.67 -17.94
N ASP A 25 -5.26 -4.07 -17.30
CA ASP A 25 -4.33 -4.70 -16.36
C ASP A 25 -4.70 -4.23 -14.95
N ILE A 26 -5.16 -5.15 -14.09
CA ILE A 26 -5.77 -4.78 -12.81
C ILE A 26 -5.20 -5.59 -11.64
N ILE A 27 -5.28 -5.01 -10.44
CA ILE A 27 -5.09 -5.68 -9.17
C ILE A 27 -6.45 -5.94 -8.55
N VAL A 28 -6.71 -7.18 -8.14
CA VAL A 28 -7.88 -7.59 -7.37
C VAL A 28 -7.43 -7.94 -5.96
N LYS A 29 -7.99 -7.28 -4.94
CA LYS A 29 -7.63 -7.52 -3.54
C LYS A 29 -8.82 -7.43 -2.57
N PRO A 30 -8.81 -8.19 -1.47
CA PRO A 30 -9.77 -8.01 -0.38
C PRO A 30 -9.60 -6.62 0.25
N LEU A 31 -10.67 -6.10 0.87
CA LEU A 31 -10.60 -4.86 1.67
C LEU A 31 -9.82 -5.05 2.98
N PHE A 32 -9.84 -6.28 3.50
CA PHE A 32 -9.15 -6.63 4.73
C PHE A 32 -8.10 -7.69 4.48
N GLY A 33 -6.97 -7.55 5.14
CA GLY A 33 -5.84 -8.45 5.01
C GLY A 33 -4.55 -7.73 5.37
N ASN A 34 -3.45 -8.45 5.28
CA ASN A 34 -2.12 -7.88 5.35
C ASN A 34 -1.19 -8.74 4.49
N GLY A 35 -0.01 -8.20 4.20
CA GLY A 35 1.02 -8.99 3.52
C GLY A 35 0.65 -9.45 2.10
N GLY A 36 -0.23 -8.74 1.40
CA GLY A 36 -0.60 -9.18 0.05
C GLY A 36 -1.33 -10.53 0.02
N ALA A 37 -1.90 -10.98 1.13
CA ALA A 37 -2.82 -12.11 1.14
C ALA A 37 -4.05 -11.78 0.28
N GLY A 38 -4.39 -12.68 -0.64
CA GLY A 38 -5.53 -12.48 -1.56
C GLY A 38 -5.34 -11.38 -2.60
N VAL A 39 -4.11 -10.89 -2.83
CA VAL A 39 -3.82 -9.91 -3.89
C VAL A 39 -3.44 -10.64 -5.17
N PHE A 40 -4.17 -10.36 -6.25
CA PHE A 40 -3.94 -10.96 -7.55
C PHE A 40 -3.71 -9.90 -8.62
N HIS A 41 -2.72 -10.12 -9.47
CA HIS A 41 -2.51 -9.36 -10.70
C HIS A 41 -3.21 -10.09 -11.84
N ILE A 42 -4.25 -9.47 -12.39
CA ILE A 42 -5.06 -10.00 -13.49
C ILE A 42 -4.69 -9.24 -14.77
N LYS A 43 -4.03 -9.97 -15.67
CA LYS A 43 -3.63 -9.44 -16.97
C LYS A 43 -4.80 -9.31 -17.94
N PRO A 44 -4.66 -8.56 -19.04
CA PRO A 44 -5.74 -8.39 -20.01
C PRO A 44 -6.24 -9.72 -20.59
N ASP A 45 -5.38 -10.72 -20.74
CA ASP A 45 -5.63 -12.05 -21.28
C ASP A 45 -5.91 -13.14 -20.23
N ASP A 46 -6.01 -12.79 -18.94
CA ASP A 46 -6.22 -13.76 -17.88
C ASP A 46 -7.67 -14.28 -17.83
N GLU A 47 -7.86 -15.58 -18.00
CA GLU A 47 -9.18 -16.22 -18.07
C GLU A 47 -9.79 -16.50 -16.68
N ASN A 48 -9.05 -16.27 -15.58
CA ASN A 48 -9.43 -16.72 -14.24
C ASN A 48 -10.20 -15.68 -13.42
N LEU A 49 -10.49 -14.49 -13.97
CA LEU A 49 -11.13 -13.42 -13.19
C LEU A 49 -12.49 -13.87 -12.61
N SER A 50 -13.34 -14.53 -13.40
CA SER A 50 -14.65 -15.00 -12.92
C SER A 50 -14.50 -15.98 -11.75
N SER A 51 -13.64 -16.98 -11.89
CA SER A 51 -13.37 -17.96 -10.83
C SER A 51 -12.75 -17.32 -9.60
N LEU A 52 -11.93 -16.28 -9.76
CA LEU A 52 -11.35 -15.54 -8.64
C LEU A 52 -12.40 -14.76 -7.86
N ILE A 53 -13.35 -14.13 -8.57
CA ILE A 53 -14.48 -13.44 -7.94
C ILE A 53 -15.35 -14.42 -7.16
N GLU A 54 -15.69 -15.58 -7.74
CA GLU A 54 -16.45 -16.65 -7.07
C GLU A 54 -15.72 -17.17 -5.81
N LEU A 55 -14.42 -17.43 -5.92
CA LEU A 55 -13.58 -17.86 -4.81
C LEU A 55 -13.57 -16.80 -3.71
N HIS A 56 -13.41 -15.53 -4.07
CA HIS A 56 -13.41 -14.43 -3.12
C HIS A 56 -14.74 -14.35 -2.36
N LYS A 57 -15.88 -14.41 -3.07
CA LYS A 57 -17.23 -14.42 -2.47
C LYS A 57 -17.47 -15.58 -1.50
N THR A 58 -16.70 -16.67 -1.63
CA THR A 58 -16.77 -17.82 -0.72
C THR A 58 -16.05 -17.55 0.61
N PHE A 59 -14.93 -16.81 0.57
CA PHE A 59 -14.09 -16.56 1.75
C PHE A 59 -14.38 -15.23 2.46
N TYR A 60 -14.90 -14.23 1.73
CA TYR A 60 -15.09 -12.88 2.21
C TYR A 60 -16.54 -12.43 1.96
N ARG A 61 -17.08 -11.63 2.88
CA ARG A 61 -18.43 -11.04 2.73
C ARG A 61 -18.38 -9.63 2.15
N GLU A 62 -17.21 -9.03 2.21
CA GLU A 62 -16.94 -7.67 1.84
C GLU A 62 -16.81 -7.49 0.32
N PRO A 63 -17.00 -6.26 -0.18
CA PRO A 63 -16.64 -5.91 -1.55
C PRO A 63 -15.16 -6.18 -1.87
N LEU A 64 -14.88 -6.36 -3.15
CA LEU A 64 -13.51 -6.36 -3.67
C LEU A 64 -13.02 -4.93 -3.89
N MET A 65 -11.72 -4.71 -3.69
CA MET A 65 -11.03 -3.54 -4.21
C MET A 65 -10.33 -3.92 -5.52
N ILE A 66 -10.70 -3.23 -6.60
CA ILE A 66 -10.09 -3.34 -7.92
C ILE A 66 -9.29 -2.08 -8.18
N GLN A 67 -8.01 -2.21 -8.52
CA GLN A 67 -7.15 -1.07 -8.85
C GLN A 67 -6.49 -1.27 -10.21
N GLU A 68 -6.20 -0.18 -10.92
CA GLU A 68 -5.29 -0.25 -12.06
C GLU A 68 -3.92 -0.82 -11.61
N TYR A 69 -3.36 -1.74 -12.38
CA TYR A 69 -2.01 -2.23 -12.15
C TYR A 69 -0.99 -1.12 -12.41
N VAL A 70 -0.13 -0.83 -11.43
CA VAL A 70 0.92 0.19 -11.56
C VAL A 70 2.25 -0.49 -11.91
N PRO A 71 2.77 -0.38 -13.15
CA PRO A 71 3.98 -1.09 -13.58
C PRO A 71 5.24 -0.75 -12.78
N ALA A 72 5.25 0.45 -12.16
CA ALA A 72 6.33 0.90 -11.30
C ALA A 72 6.58 -0.01 -10.08
N VAL A 73 5.65 -0.92 -9.73
CA VAL A 73 5.87 -1.92 -8.65
C VAL A 73 7.12 -2.77 -8.88
N ARG A 74 7.56 -2.93 -10.13
CA ARG A 74 8.80 -3.64 -10.47
C ARG A 74 10.06 -2.91 -9.99
N GLN A 75 9.98 -1.59 -9.78
CA GLN A 75 11.03 -0.78 -9.15
C GLN A 75 10.91 -0.77 -7.61
N GLY A 76 9.77 -1.23 -7.10
CA GLY A 76 9.50 -1.46 -5.70
C GLY A 76 8.19 -0.82 -5.23
N ASP A 77 7.84 -1.18 -4.00
CA ASP A 77 6.72 -0.69 -3.23
C ASP A 77 7.28 -0.02 -1.96
N LYS A 78 7.20 1.31 -1.94
CA LYS A 78 7.82 2.14 -0.93
C LYS A 78 6.93 2.22 0.30
N ARG A 79 7.43 1.70 1.43
CA ARG A 79 6.86 1.88 2.76
C ARG A 79 7.35 3.20 3.34
N ILE A 80 6.49 4.22 3.36
CA ILE A 80 6.78 5.50 4.01
C ILE A 80 6.19 5.48 5.42
N ILE A 81 7.00 5.80 6.42
CA ILE A 81 6.56 5.89 7.81
C ILE A 81 6.21 7.34 8.13
N LEU A 82 5.03 7.55 8.71
CA LEU A 82 4.58 8.82 9.25
C LEU A 82 4.40 8.73 10.76
N ILE A 83 4.85 9.78 11.46
CA ILE A 83 4.65 10.00 12.89
C ILE A 83 3.94 11.34 13.09
N ASP A 84 2.82 11.33 13.79
CA ASP A 84 1.93 12.49 14.03
C ASP A 84 1.63 13.27 12.73
N GLY A 85 1.35 12.53 11.65
CA GLY A 85 1.03 13.06 10.32
C GLY A 85 2.22 13.55 9.49
N LYS A 86 3.47 13.39 9.96
CA LYS A 86 4.68 13.82 9.24
C LYS A 86 5.54 12.64 8.80
N PRO A 87 6.03 12.61 7.54
CA PRO A 87 6.90 11.53 7.09
C PRO A 87 8.27 11.61 7.76
N VAL A 88 8.76 10.47 8.27
CA VAL A 88 10.08 10.36 8.91
C VAL A 88 11.09 9.59 8.08
N GLY A 89 10.65 8.91 7.03
CA GLY A 89 11.52 8.22 6.09
C GLY A 89 10.81 7.09 5.37
N ALA A 90 11.55 6.37 4.53
CA ALA A 90 10.98 5.33 3.70
C ALA A 90 11.92 4.15 3.47
N VAL A 91 11.32 2.98 3.25
CA VAL A 91 12.01 1.75 2.84
C VAL A 91 11.39 1.28 1.53
N ASN A 92 12.20 1.15 0.48
CA ASN A 92 11.73 0.59 -0.78
C ASN A 92 11.78 -0.93 -0.72
N ARG A 93 10.66 -1.59 -0.99
CA ARG A 93 10.59 -3.05 -0.97
C ARG A 93 10.51 -3.54 -2.42
N VAL A 94 11.54 -4.21 -2.89
CA VAL A 94 11.61 -4.67 -4.29
C VAL A 94 11.14 -6.12 -4.37
N PRO A 95 10.17 -6.47 -5.24
CA PRO A 95 9.65 -7.83 -5.34
C PRO A 95 10.71 -8.78 -5.92
N ALA A 96 10.63 -10.06 -5.54
CA ALA A 96 11.46 -11.09 -6.14
C ALA A 96 11.08 -11.32 -7.61
N LYS A 97 12.01 -11.86 -8.41
CA LYS A 97 11.73 -12.19 -9.82
C LYS A 97 10.61 -13.23 -9.89
N GLY A 98 9.55 -12.92 -10.62
CA GLY A 98 8.38 -13.80 -10.79
C GLY A 98 7.27 -13.61 -9.75
N GLU A 99 7.49 -12.79 -8.71
CA GLU A 99 6.49 -12.44 -7.71
C GLU A 99 5.93 -11.04 -8.01
N ALA A 100 4.62 -10.84 -7.81
CA ALA A 100 3.96 -9.55 -8.00
C ALA A 100 3.96 -8.72 -6.71
N ARG A 101 4.06 -9.39 -5.56
CA ARG A 101 4.01 -8.77 -4.23
C ARG A 101 5.40 -8.37 -3.74
N SER A 102 5.47 -7.18 -3.17
CA SER A 102 6.73 -6.58 -2.71
C SER A 102 6.92 -6.66 -1.20
N ASN A 103 5.95 -7.19 -0.45
CA ASN A 103 6.01 -7.21 1.00
C ASN A 103 7.19 -8.07 1.50
N MET A 104 7.84 -7.64 2.60
CA MET A 104 9.06 -8.31 3.10
C MET A 104 8.82 -9.77 3.53
N HIS A 105 7.66 -10.08 4.10
CA HIS A 105 7.32 -11.44 4.55
C HIS A 105 7.13 -12.45 3.40
N VAL A 106 6.94 -12.00 2.14
CA VAL A 106 6.94 -12.87 0.94
C VAL A 106 8.26 -12.80 0.17
N GLY A 107 9.33 -12.28 0.78
CA GLY A 107 10.68 -12.22 0.20
C GLY A 107 11.04 -10.91 -0.50
N GLY A 108 10.21 -9.86 -0.36
CA GLY A 108 10.57 -8.52 -0.84
C GLY A 108 11.84 -7.99 -0.15
N LYS A 109 12.81 -7.52 -0.93
CA LYS A 109 14.09 -7.05 -0.38
C LYS A 109 13.98 -5.58 0.04
N PRO A 110 14.22 -5.24 1.32
CA PRO A 110 14.26 -3.86 1.76
C PRO A 110 15.53 -3.18 1.24
N MET A 111 15.36 -2.00 0.65
CA MET A 111 16.42 -1.18 0.09
C MET A 111 16.27 0.25 0.62
N LYS A 112 17.41 0.89 0.92
CA LYS A 112 17.44 2.31 1.24
C LYS A 112 16.88 3.12 0.06
N CYS A 113 16.02 4.09 0.35
CA CYS A 113 15.49 5.00 -0.65
C CYS A 113 15.16 6.36 -0.04
N GLU A 114 15.14 7.40 -0.88
CA GLU A 114 14.73 8.73 -0.46
C GLU A 114 13.26 9.00 -0.81
N LEU A 115 12.67 9.98 -0.11
CA LEU A 115 11.36 10.53 -0.44
C LEU A 115 11.48 11.46 -1.65
N THR A 116 10.79 11.14 -2.72
CA THR A 116 10.62 11.99 -3.90
C THR A 116 9.70 13.17 -3.60
N GLY A 117 9.63 14.14 -4.52
CA GLY A 117 8.67 15.25 -4.41
C GLY A 117 7.23 14.76 -4.32
N ARG A 118 6.87 13.75 -5.12
CA ARG A 118 5.52 13.16 -5.10
C ARG A 118 5.21 12.44 -3.79
N ASP A 119 6.18 11.75 -3.19
CA ASP A 119 5.99 11.11 -1.88
C ASP A 119 5.65 12.15 -0.80
N ARG A 120 6.36 13.28 -0.81
CA ARG A 120 6.14 14.38 0.14
C ARG A 120 4.77 15.01 -0.06
N GLU A 121 4.37 15.25 -1.30
CA GLU A 121 3.05 15.76 -1.65
C GLU A 121 1.94 14.82 -1.14
N ILE A 122 2.06 13.50 -1.35
CA ILE A 122 1.10 12.52 -0.82
C ILE A 122 1.01 12.63 0.70
N CYS A 123 2.15 12.70 1.39
CA CYS A 123 2.19 12.83 2.86
C CYS A 123 1.56 14.15 3.34
N GLU A 124 1.77 15.26 2.64
CA GLU A 124 1.15 16.56 2.94
C GLU A 124 -0.37 16.53 2.77
N ILE A 125 -0.87 15.82 1.75
CA ILE A 125 -2.32 15.68 1.49
C ILE A 125 -3.00 14.88 2.60
N ILE A 126 -2.43 13.74 3.01
CA ILE A 126 -3.10 12.83 3.97
C ILE A 126 -2.77 13.14 5.43
N GLY A 127 -1.58 13.68 5.70
CA GLY A 127 -1.01 13.89 7.04
C GLY A 127 -1.94 14.62 8.01
N PRO A 128 -2.57 15.75 7.62
CA PRO A 128 -3.52 16.46 8.48
C PRO A 128 -4.69 15.59 8.92
N SER A 129 -5.29 14.81 8.01
CA SER A 129 -6.43 13.94 8.33
C SER A 129 -6.01 12.76 9.22
N LEU A 130 -4.82 12.19 8.99
CA LEU A 130 -4.27 11.14 9.86
C LEU A 130 -4.11 11.65 11.30
N LYS A 131 -3.54 12.87 11.44
CA LYS A 131 -3.34 13.51 12.75
C LYS A 131 -4.66 13.82 13.44
N GLU A 132 -5.64 14.38 12.73
CA GLU A 132 -6.98 14.68 13.26
C GLU A 132 -7.67 13.41 13.79
N LYS A 133 -7.51 12.28 13.11
CA LYS A 133 -8.05 10.98 13.52
C LYS A 133 -7.27 10.29 14.64
N GLY A 134 -6.22 10.93 15.19
CA GLY A 134 -5.38 10.36 16.23
C GLY A 134 -4.48 9.22 15.76
N LEU A 135 -4.30 9.06 14.44
CA LEU A 135 -3.44 8.03 13.86
C LEU A 135 -1.98 8.46 13.98
N LEU A 136 -1.41 8.25 15.17
CA LEU A 136 -0.06 8.71 15.53
C LEU A 136 1.02 8.04 14.68
N PHE A 137 0.92 6.74 14.45
CA PHE A 137 1.95 5.94 13.79
C PHE A 137 1.33 5.19 12.61
N VAL A 138 1.72 5.60 11.40
CA VAL A 138 1.12 5.14 10.14
C VAL A 138 2.21 4.73 9.17
N GLY A 139 2.01 3.62 8.47
CA GLY A 139 2.83 3.23 7.32
C GLY A 139 2.00 3.33 6.06
N ILE A 140 2.41 4.13 5.08
CA ILE A 140 1.76 4.14 3.76
C ILE A 140 2.60 3.41 2.74
N ASP A 141 1.92 2.80 1.77
CA ASP A 141 2.54 2.11 0.65
C ASP A 141 2.35 2.95 -0.62
N VAL A 142 3.46 3.27 -1.28
CA VAL A 142 3.50 4.09 -2.50
C VAL A 142 4.20 3.33 -3.61
N ILE A 143 3.53 3.22 -4.74
CA ILE A 143 4.05 2.61 -5.97
C ILE A 143 4.05 3.66 -7.07
N GLY A 144 5.25 3.98 -7.59
CA GLY A 144 5.40 5.07 -8.55
C GLY A 144 4.90 6.39 -7.94
N ASN A 145 3.84 6.94 -8.52
CA ASN A 145 3.25 8.21 -8.09
C ASN A 145 1.97 8.05 -7.26
N TYR A 146 1.63 6.82 -6.88
CA TYR A 146 0.34 6.47 -6.32
C TYR A 146 0.45 5.87 -4.92
N LEU A 147 -0.38 6.37 -4.01
CA LEU A 147 -0.73 5.77 -2.73
C LEU A 147 -1.63 4.55 -2.95
N THR A 148 -1.19 3.37 -2.54
CA THR A 148 -1.94 2.12 -2.75
C THR A 148 -2.58 1.58 -1.47
N GLU A 149 -2.03 1.91 -0.31
CA GLU A 149 -2.52 1.44 0.99
C GLU A 149 -2.08 2.36 2.15
N ILE A 150 -2.92 2.46 3.20
CA ILE A 150 -2.60 3.12 4.47
C ILE A 150 -2.72 2.08 5.60
N ASN A 151 -1.59 1.75 6.24
CA ASN A 151 -1.49 0.81 7.35
C ASN A 151 -1.50 1.55 8.68
N VAL A 152 -2.55 1.35 9.48
CA VAL A 152 -2.77 2.10 10.75
C VAL A 152 -2.73 1.24 12.01
N THR A 153 -2.66 -0.09 11.88
CA THR A 153 -2.77 -1.02 13.01
C THR A 153 -1.39 -1.42 13.56
N SER A 154 -0.55 -2.03 12.72
CA SER A 154 0.81 -2.43 13.09
C SER A 154 1.78 -2.20 11.92
N PRO A 155 2.07 -0.94 11.56
CA PRO A 155 2.97 -0.66 10.46
C PRO A 155 4.41 -1.07 10.82
N THR A 156 4.95 -2.03 10.07
CA THR A 156 6.35 -2.47 10.18
C THR A 156 7.28 -1.60 9.32
N GLY A 157 8.60 -1.80 9.45
CA GLY A 157 9.62 -1.12 8.64
C GLY A 157 10.55 -0.17 9.42
N ILE A 158 10.27 0.07 10.71
CA ILE A 158 11.09 0.99 11.53
C ILE A 158 12.50 0.45 11.80
N GLN A 159 12.70 -0.88 11.83
CA GLN A 159 14.02 -1.45 12.06
C GLN A 159 14.93 -1.23 10.84
N GLU A 160 14.41 -1.52 9.65
CA GLU A 160 15.10 -1.29 8.38
C GLU A 160 15.39 0.20 8.21
N LEU A 161 14.39 1.06 8.44
CA LEU A 161 14.57 2.50 8.34
C LEU A 161 15.63 3.03 9.33
N SER A 162 15.60 2.57 10.58
CA SER A 162 16.60 2.98 11.59
C SER A 162 18.02 2.58 11.18
N ARG A 163 18.20 1.39 10.58
CA ARG A 163 19.51 0.94 10.07
C ARG A 163 19.97 1.74 8.85
N PHE A 164 19.05 2.10 7.95
CA PHE A 164 19.38 2.84 6.73
C PHE A 164 19.69 4.32 7.00
N GLU A 165 19.03 4.93 7.98
CA GLU A 165 19.20 6.35 8.33
C GLU A 165 20.07 6.60 9.56
N ASP A 166 20.61 5.54 10.17
CA ASP A 166 21.39 5.60 11.43
C ASP A 166 20.68 6.47 12.50
N THR A 167 19.37 6.28 12.62
CA THR A 167 18.49 7.12 13.44
C THR A 167 17.55 6.24 14.25
N ASN A 168 17.34 6.56 15.53
CA ASN A 168 16.39 5.83 16.37
C ASN A 168 14.94 6.28 16.10
N ILE A 169 14.28 5.65 15.10
CA ILE A 169 12.91 5.96 14.73
C ILE A 169 11.92 5.70 15.88
N ALA A 170 12.18 4.71 16.73
CA ALA A 170 11.32 4.41 17.88
C ALA A 170 11.30 5.57 18.90
N SER A 171 12.41 6.27 19.09
CA SER A 171 12.47 7.47 19.93
C SER A 171 11.51 8.56 19.44
N LEU A 172 11.45 8.79 18.12
CA LEU A 172 10.56 9.79 17.54
C LEU A 172 9.07 9.48 17.79
N ILE A 173 8.71 8.20 17.87
CA ILE A 173 7.36 7.77 18.22
C ILE A 173 7.06 8.13 19.68
N TRP A 174 7.98 7.80 20.60
CA TRP A 174 7.83 8.13 22.02
C TRP A 174 7.75 9.64 22.26
N ASP A 175 8.62 10.43 21.62
CA ASP A 175 8.57 11.89 21.69
C ASP A 175 7.20 12.44 21.26
N ALA A 176 6.55 11.81 20.28
CA ALA A 176 5.24 12.20 19.80
C ALA A 176 4.10 11.76 20.74
N ILE A 177 4.25 10.62 21.43
CA ILE A 177 3.34 10.17 22.50
C ILE A 177 3.41 11.13 23.69
N GLU A 178 4.62 11.42 24.17
CA GLU A 178 4.84 12.27 25.35
C GLU A 178 4.28 13.69 25.18
N LYS A 179 4.31 14.25 23.98
CA LYS A 179 3.70 15.55 23.67
C LYS A 179 2.18 15.59 23.75
N LYS A 180 1.52 14.43 23.83
CA LYS A 180 0.05 14.30 23.90
C LYS A 180 -0.44 13.87 25.29
N LEU A 181 0.47 13.59 26.23
CA LEU A 181 0.17 13.33 27.64
C LEU A 181 0.17 14.64 28.43
#